data_AF-A0A0L8L353-F1
#
_entry.id   AF-A0A0L8L353-F1
#
_cell.length_a   1.000
_cell.length_b   1.000
_cell.length_c   1.000
_cell.angle_alpha   90.00
_cell.angle_beta   90.00
_cell.angle_gamma   90.00
#
_symmetry.space_group_name_H-M   'P 1'
#
loop_
_entity.id
_entity.type
_entity.pdbx_description
1 polymer ?
#
loop_
_entity_poly.entity_id
_entity_poly.type
_entity_poly.pdbx_seq_one_letter_code
_entity_poly.pdbx_strand_id
1 'polypeptide(L)' 'MWGAESPGPNNGDTADLSAVPLIDFGTRARVELFDDDSPDDDLLGRFYAGRSHVGQGELEYKFTEDDADCTLIYEVLA' A
#
# COMPACT_ATOMS: atom_id res chain seq x y z
N MET A 1 -1.09 15.26 9.04
CA MET A 1 -1.29 14.15 8.09
C MET A 1 -0.40 13.01 8.52
N TRP A 2 -0.93 11.79 8.61
CA TRP A 2 -0.15 10.58 8.85
C TRP A 2 -0.28 9.73 7.58
N GLY A 3 0.83 9.52 6.87
CA GLY A 3 0.87 8.80 5.60
C GLY A 3 2.07 9.24 4.79
N ALA A 4 2.67 8.31 4.04
CA ALA A 4 3.64 8.66 3.01
C ALA A 4 2.93 9.33 1.83
N GLU A 5 3.64 10.18 1.10
CA GLU A 5 3.12 10.73 -0.15
C GLU A 5 2.89 9.59 -1.15
N SER A 6 1.70 9.53 -1.76
CA SER A 6 1.41 8.56 -2.81
C SER A 6 2.35 8.79 -3.99
N PRO A 7 2.85 7.73 -4.66
CA PRO A 7 3.77 7.85 -5.80
C PRO A 7 3.13 8.48 -7.06
N GLY A 8 1.86 8.86 -7.01
CA GLY A 8 1.09 9.35 -8.15
C GLY A 8 0.31 8.24 -8.87
N PRO A 9 -0.41 8.59 -9.95
CA PRO A 9 -1.27 7.66 -10.69
C PRO A 9 -0.51 6.50 -11.27
N ASN A 10 -1.18 5.34 -11.32
CA ASN A 10 -0.68 4.15 -11.96
C ASN A 10 -1.67 3.64 -13.02
N ASN A 11 -1.37 3.87 -14.30
CA ASN A 11 -2.23 3.49 -15.44
C ASN A 11 -2.08 2.00 -15.82
N GLY A 12 -2.00 1.10 -14.84
CA GLY A 12 -1.76 -0.34 -15.04
C GLY A 12 -0.30 -0.75 -15.16
N ASP A 13 0.64 0.15 -14.83
CA ASP A 13 2.07 -0.14 -14.70
C ASP A 13 2.42 -0.60 -13.27
N THR A 14 3.70 -0.77 -12.96
CA THR A 14 4.16 -0.91 -11.57
C THR A 14 4.58 0.47 -11.07
N ALA A 15 3.86 1.00 -10.08
CA ALA A 15 4.32 2.18 -9.36
C ALA A 15 5.48 1.78 -8.44
N ASP A 16 6.63 2.41 -8.64
CA ASP A 16 7.78 2.23 -7.75
C ASP A 16 7.55 2.99 -6.44
N LEU A 17 7.50 2.24 -5.33
CA LEU A 17 7.32 2.78 -3.98
C LEU A 17 8.65 3.05 -3.27
N SER A 18 9.80 2.95 -3.95
CA SER A 18 11.11 3.15 -3.28
C SER A 18 11.31 4.58 -2.78
N ALA A 19 10.56 5.54 -3.33
CA ALA A 19 10.53 6.93 -2.86
C ALA A 19 9.72 7.10 -1.56
N VAL A 20 8.85 6.15 -1.21
CA VAL A 20 8.13 6.16 0.06
C VAL A 20 9.14 5.87 1.19
N PRO A 21 9.32 6.80 2.15
CA PRO A 21 10.24 6.56 3.26
C PRO A 21 9.76 5.40 4.12
N LEU A 22 10.67 4.77 4.85
CA LEU A 22 10.32 3.78 5.85
C LEU A 22 9.30 4.36 6.84
N ILE A 23 8.21 3.65 7.04
CA ILE A 23 7.12 4.07 7.91
C ILE A 23 7.26 3.32 9.23
N ASP A 24 7.57 4.05 10.30
CA ASP A 24 7.51 3.53 11.67
C ASP A 24 6.05 3.35 12.11
N PHE A 25 5.72 2.18 12.67
CA PHE A 25 4.39 1.92 13.23
C PHE A 25 4.47 1.05 14.49
N GLY A 26 3.55 1.26 15.43
CA GLY A 26 3.56 0.54 16.72
C GLY A 26 2.97 -0.87 16.65
N THR A 27 1.72 -0.99 16.19
CA THR A 27 0.99 -2.28 16.20
C THR A 27 0.78 -2.82 14.79
N ARG A 28 0.24 -1.97 13.90
CA ARG A 28 -0.05 -2.27 12.50
C ARG A 28 0.06 -0.99 11.67
N ALA A 29 0.50 -1.12 10.43
CA ALA A 29 0.35 -0.12 9.39
C ALA A 29 -0.92 -0.43 8.58
N ARG A 30 -1.73 0.59 8.29
CA ARG A 30 -2.89 0.50 7.39
C ARG A 30 -2.45 1.01 6.03
N VAL A 31 -2.62 0.17 5.02
CA VAL A 31 -2.37 0.52 3.61
C VAL A 31 -3.71 0.55 2.91
N GLU A 32 -3.96 1.59 2.12
CA GLU A 32 -5.20 1.78 1.39
C GLU A 32 -4.88 2.06 -0.06
N LEU A 33 -5.68 1.46 -0.95
CA LEU A 33 -5.63 1.70 -2.37
C LEU A 33 -6.83 2.57 -2.73
N PHE A 34 -6.59 3.63 -3.48
CA PHE A 34 -7.61 4.52 -4.02
C PHE A 34 -7.48 4.57 -5.54
N ASP A 35 -8.58 4.84 -6.25
CA ASP A 35 -8.46 5.35 -7.62
C ASP A 35 -8.02 6.82 -7.61
N ASP A 36 -7.48 7.29 -8.73
CA ASP A 36 -7.08 8.69 -8.92
C ASP A 36 -8.05 9.35 -9.92
N ASP A 37 -9.36 9.20 -9.67
CA ASP A 37 -10.40 9.88 -10.44
C ASP A 37 -10.75 11.21 -9.76
N SER A 38 -9.95 12.25 -10.04
CA SER A 38 -10.27 13.62 -9.60
C SER A 38 -11.71 14.02 -10.02
N PRO A 39 -12.57 14.49 -9.09
CA PRO A 39 -12.26 14.99 -7.75
C PRO A 39 -12.52 14.03 -6.58
N ASP A 40 -12.98 12.81 -6.82
CA ASP A 40 -13.43 11.87 -5.78
C ASP A 40 -12.61 10.58 -5.89
N ASP A 41 -11.55 10.47 -5.08
CA ASP A 41 -10.72 9.26 -4.99
C ASP A 41 -11.50 8.14 -4.26
N ASP A 42 -11.93 7.11 -4.99
CA ASP A 42 -12.71 6.00 -4.44
C ASP A 42 -11.80 4.96 -3.76
N LEU A 43 -12.20 4.49 -2.58
CA LEU A 43 -11.45 3.46 -1.83
C LEU A 43 -11.62 2.09 -2.49
N LEU A 44 -10.57 1.62 -3.16
CA LEU A 44 -10.53 0.32 -3.82
C LEU A 44 -10.18 -0.84 -2.90
N GLY A 45 -9.54 -0.60 -1.75
CA GLY A 45 -9.30 -1.67 -0.78
C GLY A 45 -8.41 -1.31 0.40
N ARG A 46 -8.39 -2.18 1.41
CA ARG A 46 -7.63 -1.96 2.64
C ARG A 46 -6.87 -3.19 3.12
N PHE A 47 -5.60 -2.97 3.43
CA PHE A 47 -4.69 -3.96 3.98
C PHE A 47 -4.09 -3.50 5.33
N TYR A 48 -3.74 -4.47 6.18
CA TYR A 48 -3.03 -4.22 7.43
C TYR A 48 -1.76 -5.05 7.52
N ALA A 49 -0.60 -4.40 7.43
CA ALA A 49 0.67 -5.00 7.77
C ALA A 49 0.91 -4.89 9.28
N GLY A 50 1.51 -5.90 9.90
CA GLY A 50 1.71 -5.90 11.35
C GLY A 50 2.87 -6.79 11.77
N ARG A 51 3.07 -6.87 13.09
CA ARG A 51 4.19 -7.61 13.70
C ARG A 51 4.30 -9.08 13.26
N SER A 52 3.20 -9.71 12.86
CA SER A 52 3.21 -11.08 12.33
C SER A 52 4.05 -11.25 11.07
N HIS A 53 4.31 -10.17 10.33
CA HIS A 53 5.05 -10.18 9.06
C HIS A 53 6.54 -9.84 9.22
N VAL A 54 6.98 -9.47 10.43
CA VAL A 54 8.37 -9.04 10.69
C VAL A 54 9.36 -10.13 10.29
N GLY A 55 10.35 -9.77 9.49
CA GLY A 55 11.46 -10.66 9.12
C GLY A 55 11.08 -11.80 8.18
N GLN A 56 9.91 -11.74 7.54
CA GLN A 56 9.50 -12.70 6.51
C GLN A 56 10.07 -12.36 5.12
N GLY A 57 10.81 -11.25 5.02
CA GLY A 57 11.30 -10.72 3.75
C GLY A 57 10.18 -10.01 2.97
N GLU A 58 10.32 -10.02 1.65
CA GLU A 58 9.33 -9.46 0.74
C GLU A 58 8.05 -10.30 0.72
N LEU A 59 6.92 -9.62 0.88
CA LEU A 59 5.58 -10.17 0.91
C LEU A 59 4.70 -9.48 -0.13
N GLU A 60 3.73 -10.24 -0.63
CA GLU A 60 2.75 -9.75 -1.59
C GLU A 60 1.36 -9.72 -0.94
N TYR A 61 0.61 -8.65 -1.23
CA TYR A 61 -0.82 -8.58 -0.94
C TYR A 61 -1.55 -8.11 -2.19
N LYS A 62 -2.51 -8.90 -2.65
CA LYS A 62 -3.32 -8.55 -3.82
C LYS A 62 -4.61 -7.87 -3.39
N PHE A 63 -4.80 -6.62 -3.82
CA PHE A 63 -6.09 -5.95 -3.76
C PHE A 63 -6.96 -6.53 -4.87
N THR A 64 -8.10 -7.10 -4.48
CA THR A 64 -9.11 -7.67 -5.39
C THR A 64 -10.51 -7.14 -5.08
N GLU A 65 -10.59 -6.13 -4.22
CA GLU A 65 -11.84 -5.43 -3.88
C GLU A 65 -12.12 -4.38 -4.96
N ASP A 66 -13.39 -4.09 -5.21
CA ASP A 66 -13.86 -3.03 -6.12
C ASP A 66 -13.20 -3.01 -7.51
N ASP A 67 -13.21 -4.16 -8.19
CA ASP A 67 -12.59 -4.37 -9.51
C ASP A 67 -11.08 -4.04 -9.60
N ALA A 68 -10.41 -3.80 -8.46
CA ALA A 68 -8.98 -3.60 -8.42
C ALA A 68 -8.22 -4.88 -8.78
N ASP A 69 -7.18 -4.73 -9.59
CA ASP A 69 -6.20 -5.78 -9.89
C ASP A 69 -4.78 -5.24 -9.65
N CYS A 70 -4.47 -5.02 -8.37
CA CYS A 70 -3.20 -4.43 -7.95
C CYS A 70 -2.51 -5.29 -6.90
N THR A 71 -1.22 -5.54 -7.07
CA THR A 71 -0.38 -6.25 -6.10
C THR A 71 0.52 -5.26 -5.36
N LEU A 72 0.36 -5.19 -4.04
CA LEU A 72 1.28 -4.52 -3.13
C LEU A 72 2.43 -5.45 -2.78
N ILE A 73 3.65 -5.04 -3.10
CA ILE A 73 4.89 -5.68 -2.64
C ILE A 73 5.40 -4.87 -1.45
N TYR A 74 5.64 -5.52 -0.31
CA TYR A 74 6.05 -4.86 0.93
C TYR A 74 6.96 -5.74 1.79
N GLU A 75 7.72 -5.12 2.68
CA GLU A 75 8.50 -5.81 3.71
C GLU A 75 8.22 -5.16 5.08
N VAL A 76 8.19 -5.98 6.13
CA VAL A 76 8.12 -5.50 7.51
C VAL A 76 9.44 -5.77 8.22
N LEU A 77 10.14 -4.70 8.55
CA LEU A 77 11.43 -4.72 9.24
C LEU A 77 11.26 -4.76 10.77
N ALA A 78 12.29 -5.25 11.47
CA ALA A 78 12.33 -5.40 12.93
C ALA A 78 12.89 -4.16 13.64
#